data_AF-A0A935PHE7-F1
#
_entry.id   AF-A0A935PHE7-F1
#
_cell.length_a   1.000
_cell.length_b   1.000
_cell.length_c   1.000
_cell.angle_alpha   90.00
_cell.angle_beta   90.00
_cell.angle_gamma   90.00
#
_symmetry.space_group_name_H-M   'P 1'
#
loop_
_entity.id
_entity.type
_entity.pdbx_description
1 polymer ?
#
loop_
_entity_poly.entity_id
_entity_poly.type
_entity_poly.pdbx_seq_one_letter_code
_entity_poly.pdbx_strand_id
1 'polypeptide(L)'
;MCWLLWLRAQPRGTARWAPGVALVLGGTVAMMLYAPVLPQLVGALGSSGTGVTGAEWQRPGWFLAEAIAGLIRGVPAGALVLPVTAVVVLAGLHDAWRHHRLAAIMMVLPLLMMAALLLSTGHNMWPRFFFFGAAFVVQWAVHGGFVVLARLLPRAATRIGDAGLSAVTLASLLLLPRAWAPKQDYPAALTWLAEARRPTDPIAGTEMMELPMNLWLGQQWPIIRTVGELQSLEAGTAATWVVTTFPIRLESTAPALASYLDSAYTIAHQVPASIGGGEVRILKRRPATQ
;
A
#
# COMPACT_ATOMS: atom_id res chain seq x y z
N MET A 1 -13.33 22.70 -19.33
CA MET A 1 -14.33 22.20 -20.31
C MET A 1 -13.99 22.59 -21.76
N CYS A 2 -13.59 23.84 -22.04
CA CYS A 2 -13.25 24.32 -23.39
C CYS A 2 -12.07 23.60 -24.05
N TRP A 3 -11.02 23.25 -23.29
CA TRP A 3 -9.87 22.48 -23.81
C TRP A 3 -10.26 21.07 -24.29
N LEU A 4 -11.19 20.40 -23.60
CA LEU A 4 -11.66 19.06 -23.97
C LEU A 4 -12.51 19.07 -25.25
N LEU A 5 -13.28 20.13 -25.47
CA LEU A 5 -14.05 20.33 -26.70
C LEU A 5 -13.13 20.65 -27.89
N TRP A 6 -12.09 21.44 -27.65
CA TRP A 6 -11.07 21.76 -28.65
C TRP A 6 -10.25 20.53 -29.08
N LEU A 7 -9.78 19.71 -28.13
CA LEU A 7 -9.10 18.44 -28.43
C LEU A 7 -9.98 17.44 -29.21
N ARG A 8 -11.30 17.49 -29.01
CA ARG A 8 -12.27 16.65 -29.72
C ARG A 8 -12.51 17.11 -31.16
N ALA A 9 -12.28 18.40 -31.43
CA ALA A 9 -12.42 19.01 -32.75
C ALA A 9 -11.15 18.86 -33.62
N GLN A 10 -10.03 18.46 -33.03
CA GLN A 10 -8.81 18.17 -33.79
C GLN A 10 -9.00 16.90 -34.64
N PRO A 11 -8.69 16.93 -35.96
CA PRO A 11 -8.76 15.74 -36.78
C PRO A 11 -7.85 14.66 -36.19
N ARG A 12 -8.44 13.52 -35.80
CA ARG A 12 -7.72 12.34 -35.29
C ARG A 12 -7.03 11.61 -36.43
N GLY A 13 -6.12 12.31 -37.12
CA GLY A 13 -5.16 11.71 -38.01
C GLY A 13 -3.83 11.68 -37.26
N THR A 14 -3.46 10.54 -36.70
CA THR A 14 -2.11 10.41 -36.17
C THR A 14 -1.40 9.35 -36.97
N ALA A 15 -0.31 9.77 -37.62
CA ALA A 15 0.66 8.90 -38.27
C ALA A 15 0.92 7.66 -37.41
N ARG A 16 1.08 6.50 -38.05
CA ARG A 16 1.37 5.19 -37.44
C ARG A 16 2.39 5.21 -36.28
N TRP A 17 3.23 6.24 -36.24
CA TRP A 17 4.32 6.45 -35.27
C TRP A 17 3.99 7.32 -34.06
N ALA A 18 2.86 8.05 -34.03
CA ALA A 18 2.55 9.00 -32.96
C ALA A 18 2.58 8.38 -31.54
N PRO A 19 2.09 7.16 -31.29
CA PRO A 19 2.23 6.52 -29.97
C PRO A 19 3.69 6.26 -29.58
N GLY A 20 4.53 5.88 -30.56
CA GLY A 20 5.96 5.66 -30.33
C GLY A 20 6.69 6.97 -30.03
N VAL A 21 6.38 8.04 -30.76
CA VAL A 21 6.92 9.39 -30.48
C VAL A 21 6.48 9.87 -29.09
N ALA A 22 5.21 9.69 -28.73
CA ALA A 22 4.71 10.03 -27.41
C ALA A 22 5.41 9.23 -26.29
N LEU A 23 5.69 7.95 -26.51
CA LEU A 23 6.43 7.11 -25.57
C LEU A 23 7.87 7.60 -25.38
N VAL A 24 8.57 7.88 -26.49
CA VAL A 24 9.95 8.38 -26.44
C VAL A 24 10.01 9.73 -25.74
N LEU A 25 9.17 10.69 -26.16
CA LEU A 25 9.14 12.02 -25.54
C LEU A 25 8.74 11.95 -24.06
N GLY A 26 7.71 11.17 -23.72
CA GLY A 26 7.28 10.98 -22.33
C GLY A 26 8.36 10.34 -21.48
N GLY A 27 9.04 9.32 -22.00
CA GLY A 27 10.18 8.66 -21.34
C GLY A 27 11.37 9.60 -21.14
N THR A 28 11.73 10.39 -22.15
CA THR A 28 12.80 11.38 -22.06
C THR A 28 12.48 12.46 -21.03
N VAL A 29 11.27 13.02 -21.07
CA VAL A 29 10.84 14.03 -20.08
C VAL A 29 10.83 13.45 -18.68
N ALA A 30 10.32 12.22 -18.49
CA ALA A 30 10.38 11.54 -17.20
C ALA A 30 11.83 11.37 -16.73
N MET A 31 12.73 10.90 -17.59
CA MET A 31 14.16 10.77 -17.25
C MET A 31 14.80 12.11 -16.89
N MET A 32 14.49 13.18 -17.61
CA MET A 32 14.98 14.53 -17.28
C MET A 32 14.49 15.00 -15.91
N LEU A 33 13.23 14.72 -15.57
CA LEU A 33 12.66 15.06 -14.26
C LEU A 33 13.29 14.24 -13.11
N TYR A 34 13.61 12.97 -13.35
CA TYR A 34 14.22 12.08 -12.36
C TYR A 34 15.76 12.18 -12.30
N ALA A 35 16.41 12.77 -13.31
CA ALA A 35 17.87 12.88 -13.39
C ALA A 35 18.53 13.50 -12.14
N PRO A 36 17.99 14.58 -11.51
CA PRO A 36 18.60 15.15 -10.31
C PRO A 36 18.58 14.22 -9.09
N VAL A 37 17.62 13.29 -9.03
CA VAL A 37 17.43 12.37 -7.90
C VAL A 37 18.15 11.02 -8.14
N LEU A 38 18.56 10.75 -9.38
CA LEU A 38 19.23 9.50 -9.76
C LEU A 38 20.45 9.17 -8.88
N PRO A 39 21.37 10.11 -8.57
CA PRO A 39 22.52 9.81 -7.72
C PRO A 39 22.10 9.41 -6.29
N GLN A 40 21.04 10.02 -5.76
CA GLN A 40 20.51 9.69 -4.44
C GLN A 40 19.89 8.28 -4.44
N LEU A 41 19.16 7.93 -5.51
CA LEU A 41 18.61 6.58 -5.70
C LEU A 41 19.72 5.53 -5.77
N VAL A 42 20.78 5.77 -6.54
CA VAL A 42 21.92 4.85 -6.66
C VAL A 42 22.65 4.72 -5.32
N GLY A 43 22.87 5.82 -4.60
CA GLY A 43 23.47 5.81 -3.26
C GLY A 43 22.61 5.07 -2.23
N ALA A 44 21.28 5.23 -2.29
CA ALA A 44 20.35 4.51 -1.45
C ALA A 44 20.35 3.00 -1.75
N LEU A 45 20.39 2.60 -3.01
CA LEU A 45 20.47 1.19 -3.42
C LEU A 45 21.75 0.51 -2.93
N GLY A 46 22.88 1.23 -2.90
CA GLY A 46 24.16 0.71 -2.41
C GLY A 46 24.27 0.64 -0.88
N SER A 47 23.45 1.40 -0.15
CA SER A 47 23.46 1.47 1.32
C SER A 47 22.28 0.73 1.97
N SER A 48 21.26 0.37 1.20
CA SER A 48 20.08 -0.34 1.68
C SER A 48 20.40 -1.82 1.96
N GLY A 49 21.00 -2.08 3.11
CA GLY A 49 20.97 -3.38 3.79
C GLY A 49 19.56 -3.76 4.28
N THR A 50 18.51 -3.40 3.54
CA THR A 50 17.10 -3.53 3.93
C THR A 50 16.45 -4.82 3.41
N GLY A 51 17.20 -5.64 2.67
CA GLY A 51 16.78 -7.00 2.35
C GLY A 51 17.11 -7.91 3.51
N VAL A 52 16.22 -8.03 4.50
CA VAL A 52 16.25 -9.22 5.37
C VAL A 52 16.06 -10.40 4.43
N THR A 53 17.13 -11.18 4.22
CA THR A 53 17.14 -12.29 3.29
C THR A 53 16.17 -13.36 3.79
N GLY A 54 15.26 -13.81 2.93
CA GLY A 54 14.29 -14.85 3.28
C GLY A 54 13.03 -14.36 4.00
N ALA A 55 12.79 -13.05 4.05
CA ALA A 55 11.54 -12.52 4.59
C ALA A 55 10.32 -12.93 3.74
N GLU A 56 9.17 -13.15 4.37
CA GLU A 56 7.98 -13.71 3.73
C GLU A 56 7.48 -12.86 2.54
N TRP A 57 7.63 -11.52 2.64
CA TRP A 57 7.24 -10.56 1.60
C TRP A 57 8.17 -10.52 0.38
N GLN A 58 9.20 -11.36 0.32
CA GLN A 58 9.95 -11.64 -0.91
C GLN A 58 9.32 -12.78 -1.73
N ARG A 59 8.24 -13.41 -1.24
CA ARG A 59 7.57 -14.52 -1.94
C ARG A 59 6.41 -14.02 -2.80
N PRO A 60 6.27 -14.47 -4.07
CA PRO A 60 5.15 -14.08 -4.93
C PRO A 60 3.78 -14.44 -4.36
N GLY A 61 3.70 -15.56 -3.63
CA GLY A 61 2.47 -16.03 -2.99
C GLY A 61 1.99 -15.08 -1.90
N TRP A 62 2.90 -14.55 -1.08
CA TRP A 62 2.57 -13.54 -0.07
C TRP A 62 2.04 -12.27 -0.72
N PHE A 63 2.72 -11.80 -1.78
CA PHE A 63 2.28 -10.63 -2.54
C PHE A 63 0.85 -10.79 -3.06
N LEU A 64 0.54 -11.95 -3.65
CA LEU A 64 -0.79 -12.21 -4.21
C LEU A 64 -1.84 -12.28 -3.09
N ALA A 65 -1.53 -12.94 -1.98
CA ALA A 65 -2.41 -13.01 -0.82
C ALA A 65 -2.69 -11.62 -0.24
N GLU A 66 -1.68 -10.77 -0.11
CA GLU A 66 -1.83 -9.41 0.41
C GLU A 66 -2.57 -8.50 -0.56
N ALA A 67 -2.36 -8.65 -1.87
CA ALA A 67 -3.12 -7.94 -2.90
C ALA A 67 -4.61 -8.30 -2.85
N ILE A 68 -4.92 -9.60 -2.73
CA ILE A 68 -6.29 -10.10 -2.57
C ILE A 68 -6.92 -9.60 -1.26
N ALA A 69 -6.20 -9.73 -0.13
CA ALA A 69 -6.68 -9.26 1.16
C ALA A 69 -6.92 -7.74 1.17
N GLY A 70 -6.05 -6.97 0.51
CA GLY A 70 -6.22 -5.54 0.28
C GLY A 70 -7.49 -5.21 -0.50
N LEU A 71 -7.75 -5.93 -1.60
CA LEU A 71 -8.98 -5.76 -2.39
C LEU A 71 -10.24 -6.12 -1.61
N ILE A 72 -10.23 -7.23 -0.86
CA ILE A 72 -11.39 -7.66 -0.05
C ILE A 72 -11.69 -6.61 1.03
N ARG A 73 -10.67 -6.08 1.72
CA ARG A 73 -10.84 -5.03 2.74
C ARG A 73 -11.33 -3.70 2.14
N GLY A 74 -11.03 -3.44 0.88
CA GLY A 74 -11.39 -2.21 0.19
C GLY A 74 -12.79 -2.18 -0.45
N VAL A 75 -13.42 -3.33 -0.68
CA VAL A 75 -14.70 -3.42 -1.42
C VAL A 75 -15.84 -3.86 -0.49
N PRO A 76 -16.94 -3.08 -0.37
CA PRO A 76 -18.05 -3.38 0.54
C PRO A 76 -18.72 -4.75 0.33
N ALA A 77 -18.73 -5.26 -0.91
CA ALA A 77 -19.34 -6.53 -1.28
C ALA A 77 -18.41 -7.76 -1.10
N GLY A 78 -17.22 -7.57 -0.52
CA GLY A 78 -16.33 -8.64 -0.07
C GLY A 78 -15.78 -9.55 -1.18
N ALA A 79 -15.48 -10.80 -0.85
CA ALA A 79 -14.76 -11.73 -1.72
C ALA A 79 -15.52 -12.10 -3.01
N LEU A 80 -16.87 -12.01 -3.02
CA LEU A 80 -17.71 -12.32 -4.18
C LEU A 80 -17.46 -11.39 -5.38
N VAL A 81 -16.95 -10.19 -5.14
CA VAL A 81 -16.65 -9.22 -6.22
C VAL A 81 -15.41 -9.61 -7.01
N LEU A 82 -14.48 -10.37 -6.42
CA LEU A 82 -13.23 -10.75 -7.07
C LEU A 82 -13.42 -11.56 -8.35
N PRO A 83 -14.17 -12.69 -8.38
CA PRO A 83 -14.34 -13.46 -9.60
C PRO A 83 -15.08 -12.67 -10.68
N VAL A 84 -16.10 -11.90 -10.32
CA VAL A 84 -16.86 -11.07 -11.26
C VAL A 84 -15.95 -10.01 -11.88
N THR A 85 -15.18 -9.29 -11.04
CA THR A 85 -14.23 -8.27 -11.51
C THR A 85 -13.13 -8.88 -12.37
N ALA A 86 -12.63 -10.06 -12.01
CA ALA A 86 -11.61 -10.77 -12.80
C ALA A 86 -12.15 -11.12 -14.20
N VAL A 87 -13.36 -11.66 -14.31
CA VAL A 87 -13.99 -11.96 -15.61
C VAL A 87 -14.14 -10.70 -16.45
N VAL A 88 -14.63 -9.60 -15.84
CA VAL A 88 -14.81 -8.32 -16.54
C VAL A 88 -13.46 -7.76 -17.01
N VAL A 89 -12.45 -7.72 -16.16
CA VAL A 89 -11.09 -7.25 -16.51
C VAL A 89 -10.49 -8.11 -17.63
N LEU A 90 -10.60 -9.43 -17.54
CA LEU A 90 -10.09 -10.34 -18.56
C LEU A 90 -10.83 -10.17 -19.90
N ALA A 91 -12.14 -9.92 -19.89
CA ALA A 91 -12.89 -9.59 -21.09
C ALA A 91 -12.38 -8.30 -21.74
N GLY A 92 -12.10 -7.27 -20.94
CA GLY A 92 -11.54 -6.01 -21.43
C GLY A 92 -10.13 -6.14 -21.98
N LEU A 93 -9.26 -6.87 -21.28
CA LEU A 93 -7.90 -7.16 -21.74
C LEU A 93 -7.90 -8.00 -23.02
N HIS A 94 -8.75 -9.02 -23.10
CA HIS A 94 -8.88 -9.87 -24.28
C HIS A 94 -9.34 -9.05 -25.50
N ASP A 95 -10.35 -8.20 -25.32
CA ASP A 95 -10.83 -7.33 -26.40
C ASP A 95 -9.75 -6.33 -26.85
N ALA A 96 -9.04 -5.70 -25.89
CA ALA A 96 -7.91 -4.83 -26.18
C ALA A 96 -6.78 -5.56 -26.92
N TRP A 97 -6.51 -6.83 -26.59
CA TRP A 97 -5.54 -7.65 -27.31
C TRP A 97 -5.99 -7.97 -28.75
N ARG A 98 -7.29 -8.14 -28.99
CA ARG A 98 -7.83 -8.43 -30.33
C ARG A 98 -7.77 -7.21 -31.24
N HIS A 99 -8.09 -6.02 -30.72
CA HIS A 99 -8.25 -4.80 -31.53
C HIS A 99 -7.08 -3.81 -31.44
N HIS A 100 -6.35 -3.79 -30.31
CA HIS A 100 -5.33 -2.79 -29.99
C HIS A 100 -4.09 -3.41 -29.32
N ARG A 101 -3.49 -4.43 -29.97
CA ARG A 101 -2.32 -5.18 -29.44
C ARG A 101 -1.22 -4.31 -28.87
N LEU A 102 -0.81 -3.27 -29.62
CA LEU A 102 0.28 -2.40 -29.18
C LEU A 102 -0.05 -1.71 -27.86
N ALA A 103 -1.27 -1.20 -27.69
CA ALA A 103 -1.69 -0.57 -26.44
C ALA A 103 -1.71 -1.58 -25.29
N ALA A 104 -2.26 -2.79 -25.51
CA ALA A 104 -2.27 -3.85 -24.51
C ALA A 104 -0.84 -4.24 -24.07
N ILE A 105 0.09 -4.39 -25.02
CA ILE A 105 1.50 -4.66 -24.73
C ILE A 105 2.12 -3.52 -23.91
N MET A 106 1.90 -2.26 -24.30
CA MET A 106 2.45 -1.10 -23.59
C MET A 106 1.92 -0.96 -22.16
N MET A 107 0.72 -1.48 -21.85
CA MET A 107 0.16 -1.47 -20.50
C MET A 107 0.64 -2.66 -19.65
N VAL A 108 0.81 -3.85 -20.26
CA VAL A 108 1.25 -5.06 -19.56
C VAL A 108 2.76 -5.08 -19.33
N LEU A 109 3.54 -4.63 -20.32
CA LEU A 109 5.00 -4.74 -20.31
C LEU A 109 5.64 -4.09 -19.07
N PRO A 110 5.26 -2.88 -18.62
CA PRO A 110 5.85 -2.28 -17.43
C PRO A 110 5.56 -3.08 -16.15
N LEU A 111 4.41 -3.76 -16.06
CA LEU A 111 4.09 -4.63 -14.93
C LEU A 111 4.99 -5.87 -14.90
N LEU A 112 5.20 -6.48 -16.08
CA LEU A 112 6.10 -7.62 -16.21
C LEU A 112 7.56 -7.22 -15.92
N MET A 113 7.99 -6.05 -16.39
CA MET A 113 9.33 -5.52 -16.11
C MET A 113 9.53 -5.25 -14.62
N MET A 114 8.55 -4.64 -13.95
CA MET A 114 8.60 -4.43 -12.49
C MET A 114 8.68 -5.76 -11.73
N ALA A 115 7.83 -6.74 -12.10
CA ALA A 115 7.87 -8.06 -11.49
C ALA A 115 9.23 -8.74 -11.71
N ALA A 116 9.76 -8.73 -12.94
CA ALA A 116 11.07 -9.30 -13.25
C ALA A 116 12.19 -8.63 -12.46
N LEU A 117 12.16 -7.30 -12.31
CA LEU A 117 13.15 -6.55 -11.55
C LEU A 117 13.11 -6.90 -10.05
N LEU A 118 11.92 -6.94 -9.44
CA LEU A 118 11.78 -7.28 -8.03
C LEU A 118 12.21 -8.73 -7.76
N LEU A 119 11.85 -9.66 -8.65
CA LEU A 119 12.25 -11.06 -8.55
C LEU A 119 13.76 -11.25 -8.75
N SER A 120 14.38 -10.55 -9.70
CA SER A 120 15.81 -10.71 -9.99
C SER A 120 16.71 -10.07 -8.93
N THR A 121 16.24 -9.02 -8.27
CA THR A 121 16.98 -8.31 -7.21
C THR A 121 16.71 -8.87 -5.81
N GLY A 122 15.76 -9.81 -5.65
CA GLY A 122 15.33 -10.31 -4.35
C GLY A 122 14.70 -9.23 -3.46
N HIS A 123 14.23 -8.13 -4.05
CA HIS A 123 13.63 -7.03 -3.32
C HIS A 123 12.23 -7.40 -2.82
N ASN A 124 11.74 -6.66 -1.83
CA ASN A 124 10.42 -6.88 -1.25
C ASN A 124 9.33 -6.74 -2.33
N MET A 125 8.41 -7.69 -2.46
CA MET A 125 7.27 -7.61 -3.38
C MET A 125 6.08 -6.95 -2.69
N TRP A 126 6.18 -5.64 -2.47
CA TRP A 126 5.07 -4.89 -1.90
C TRP A 126 4.04 -4.52 -2.96
N PRO A 127 2.72 -4.73 -2.73
CA PRO A 127 1.65 -4.37 -3.66
C PRO A 127 1.74 -2.95 -4.21
N ARG A 128 2.22 -2.00 -3.39
CA ARG A 128 2.39 -0.60 -3.78
C ARG A 128 3.34 -0.37 -4.95
N PHE A 129 4.31 -1.25 -5.20
CA PHE A 129 5.20 -1.13 -6.36
C PHE A 129 4.46 -1.32 -7.68
N PHE A 130 3.30 -1.95 -7.66
CA PHE A 130 2.43 -2.16 -8.82
C PHE A 130 1.25 -1.19 -8.87
N PHE A 131 1.20 -0.18 -7.98
CA PHE A 131 0.07 0.74 -7.90
C PHE A 131 -0.15 1.52 -9.21
N PHE A 132 0.91 1.79 -9.98
CA PHE A 132 0.79 2.38 -11.31
C PHE A 132 -0.04 1.52 -12.28
N GLY A 133 -0.03 0.19 -12.10
CA GLY A 133 -0.83 -0.77 -12.86
C GLY A 133 -2.31 -0.74 -12.53
N ALA A 134 -2.71 -0.19 -11.38
CA ALA A 134 -4.11 -0.11 -10.99
C ALA A 134 -4.94 0.69 -12.01
N ALA A 135 -4.37 1.74 -12.60
CA ALA A 135 -5.02 2.51 -13.66
C ALA A 135 -5.31 1.66 -14.90
N PHE A 136 -4.38 0.77 -15.28
CA PHE A 136 -4.57 -0.15 -16.40
C PHE A 136 -5.67 -1.18 -16.10
N VAL A 137 -5.66 -1.74 -14.89
CA VAL A 137 -6.69 -2.68 -14.44
C VAL A 137 -8.07 -2.02 -14.43
N VAL A 138 -8.19 -0.79 -13.93
CA VAL A 138 -9.44 -0.01 -13.95
C VAL A 138 -9.89 0.23 -15.40
N GLN A 139 -8.97 0.60 -16.30
CA GLN A 139 -9.30 0.81 -17.71
C GLN A 139 -9.81 -0.48 -18.37
N TRP A 140 -9.17 -1.63 -18.12
CA TRP A 140 -9.64 -2.92 -18.60
C TRP A 140 -10.97 -3.33 -17.96
N ALA A 141 -11.20 -3.03 -16.68
CA ALA A 141 -12.47 -3.29 -16.01
C ALA A 141 -13.61 -2.49 -16.65
N VAL A 142 -13.41 -1.18 -16.90
CA VAL A 142 -14.41 -0.32 -17.55
C VAL A 142 -14.68 -0.81 -18.97
N HIS A 143 -13.63 -1.01 -19.78
CA HIS A 143 -13.77 -1.49 -21.16
C HIS A 143 -14.45 -2.86 -21.21
N GLY A 144 -14.03 -3.79 -20.35
CA GLY A 144 -14.63 -5.10 -20.21
C GLY A 144 -16.09 -5.05 -19.79
N GLY A 145 -16.47 -4.11 -18.92
CA GLY A 145 -17.85 -3.86 -18.54
C GLY A 145 -18.71 -3.50 -19.75
N PHE A 146 -18.24 -2.58 -20.61
CA PHE A 146 -18.92 -2.26 -21.86
C PHE A 146 -18.98 -3.45 -22.82
N VAL A 147 -17.91 -4.25 -22.94
CA VAL A 147 -17.88 -5.45 -23.78
C VAL A 147 -18.92 -6.48 -23.32
N VAL A 148 -19.03 -6.72 -22.00
CA VAL A 148 -20.03 -7.64 -21.43
C VAL A 148 -21.44 -7.08 -21.60
N LEU A 149 -21.66 -5.80 -21.29
CA LEU A 149 -22.95 -5.15 -21.46
C LEU A 149 -23.42 -5.12 -22.91
N ALA A 150 -22.51 -4.90 -23.87
CA ALA A 150 -22.84 -4.92 -25.30
C ALA A 150 -23.31 -6.29 -25.77
N ARG A 151 -22.80 -7.38 -25.16
CA ARG A 151 -23.24 -8.75 -25.46
C ARG A 151 -24.59 -9.08 -24.82
N LEU A 152 -24.84 -8.63 -23.59
CA LEU A 152 -26.04 -8.96 -22.84
C LEU A 152 -27.23 -8.03 -23.13
N LEU A 153 -26.97 -6.73 -23.30
CA LEU A 153 -27.95 -5.67 -23.42
C LEU A 153 -27.56 -4.67 -24.53
N PRO A 154 -27.45 -5.11 -25.80
CA PRO A 154 -26.84 -4.33 -26.89
C PRO A 154 -27.47 -2.95 -27.11
N ARG A 155 -28.79 -2.82 -26.91
CA ARG A 155 -29.53 -1.57 -27.12
C ARG A 155 -29.33 -0.54 -26.00
N ALA A 156 -28.92 -0.99 -24.81
CA ALA A 156 -28.81 -0.16 -23.62
C ALA A 156 -27.37 -0.08 -23.06
N ALA A 157 -26.44 -0.84 -23.62
CA ALA A 157 -25.08 -1.00 -23.10
C ALA A 157 -24.36 0.34 -22.85
N THR A 158 -24.46 1.29 -23.79
CA THR A 158 -23.86 2.62 -23.64
C THR A 158 -24.50 3.41 -22.50
N ARG A 159 -25.83 3.50 -22.48
CA ARG A 159 -26.57 4.25 -21.45
C ARG A 159 -26.36 3.66 -20.05
N ILE A 160 -26.44 2.34 -19.91
CA ILE A 160 -26.23 1.63 -18.64
C ILE A 160 -24.77 1.75 -18.21
N GLY A 161 -23.83 1.58 -19.14
CA GLY A 161 -22.40 1.71 -18.87
C GLY A 161 -22.02 3.12 -18.43
N ASP A 162 -22.50 4.15 -19.12
CA ASP A 162 -22.25 5.56 -18.78
C ASP A 162 -22.87 5.92 -17.42
N ALA A 163 -24.11 5.48 -17.16
CA ALA A 163 -24.77 5.70 -15.87
C ALA A 163 -24.03 5.00 -14.74
N GLY A 164 -23.62 3.74 -14.94
CA GLY A 164 -22.85 2.97 -13.98
C GLY A 164 -21.49 3.58 -13.69
N LEU A 165 -20.75 3.99 -14.72
CA LEU A 165 -19.45 4.63 -14.58
C LEU A 165 -19.57 5.98 -13.85
N SER A 166 -20.60 6.76 -14.16
CA SER A 166 -20.90 8.01 -13.47
C SER A 166 -21.19 7.77 -11.99
N ALA A 167 -22.01 6.77 -11.68
CA ALA A 167 -22.33 6.39 -10.30
C ALA A 167 -21.08 5.94 -9.52
N VAL A 168 -20.23 5.10 -10.12
CA VAL A 168 -18.98 4.65 -9.48
C VAL A 168 -18.02 5.81 -9.25
N THR A 169 -17.94 6.75 -10.20
CA THR A 169 -17.10 7.95 -10.07
C THR A 169 -17.60 8.85 -8.95
N LEU A 170 -18.90 9.11 -8.88
CA LEU A 170 -19.52 9.86 -7.78
C LEU A 170 -19.30 9.17 -6.43
N ALA A 171 -19.51 7.86 -6.34
CA ALA A 171 -19.23 7.09 -5.13
C ALA A 171 -17.75 7.18 -4.72
N SER A 172 -16.83 7.11 -5.68
CA SER A 172 -15.39 7.25 -5.42
C SER A 172 -15.02 8.64 -4.90
N LEU A 173 -15.65 9.70 -5.42
CA LEU A 173 -15.48 11.07 -4.91
C LEU A 173 -15.96 11.21 -3.47
N LEU A 174 -17.08 10.58 -3.12
CA LEU A 174 -17.61 10.59 -1.75
C LEU A 174 -16.71 9.82 -0.76
N LEU A 175 -15.96 8.82 -1.25
CA LEU A 175 -15.00 8.06 -0.44
C LEU A 175 -13.64 8.75 -0.30
N LEU A 176 -13.37 9.79 -1.11
CA LEU A 176 -12.08 10.47 -1.14
C LEU A 176 -11.65 11.02 0.23
N PRO A 177 -12.51 11.70 1.02
CA PRO A 177 -12.09 12.21 2.34
C PRO A 177 -11.59 11.10 3.27
N ARG A 178 -12.23 9.92 3.26
CA ARG A 178 -11.80 8.77 4.06
C ARG A 178 -10.47 8.20 3.57
N ALA A 179 -10.17 8.31 2.28
CA ALA A 179 -8.88 7.89 1.73
C ALA A 179 -7.72 8.77 2.22
N TRP A 180 -7.97 10.04 2.58
CA TRP A 180 -6.97 10.99 3.09
C TRP A 180 -6.94 11.12 4.62
N ALA A 181 -7.85 10.42 5.33
CA ALA A 181 -7.80 10.37 6.79
C ALA A 181 -6.48 9.72 7.28
N PRO A 182 -5.97 10.12 8.46
CA PRO A 182 -4.82 9.50 9.09
C PRO A 182 -4.98 7.98 9.13
N LYS A 183 -3.91 7.28 8.76
CA LYS A 183 -3.96 5.82 8.65
C LYS A 183 -3.88 5.11 9.99
N GLN A 184 -3.31 5.79 10.98
CA GLN A 184 -3.10 5.35 12.35
C GLN A 184 -3.40 6.54 13.27
N ASP A 185 -4.03 6.31 14.42
CA ASP A 185 -4.40 7.35 15.38
C ASP A 185 -3.45 7.34 16.60
N TYR A 186 -2.27 7.95 16.43
CA TYR A 186 -1.29 8.07 17.50
C TYR A 186 -1.74 8.99 18.66
N PRO A 187 -2.45 10.11 18.43
CA PRO A 187 -3.01 10.92 19.52
C PRO A 187 -3.97 10.15 20.44
N ALA A 188 -4.82 9.26 19.89
CA ALA A 188 -5.66 8.40 20.71
C ALA A 188 -4.84 7.44 21.57
N ALA A 189 -3.74 6.89 21.04
CA ALA A 189 -2.83 6.03 21.81
C ALA A 189 -2.19 6.80 22.98
N LEU A 190 -1.79 8.05 22.79
CA LEU A 190 -1.25 8.91 23.86
C LEU A 190 -2.28 9.21 24.94
N THR A 191 -3.50 9.56 24.53
CA THR A 191 -4.60 9.87 25.46
C THR A 191 -4.89 8.67 26.34
N TRP A 192 -5.05 7.48 25.73
CA TRP A 192 -5.27 6.25 26.47
C TRP A 192 -4.10 5.91 27.41
N LEU A 193 -2.86 6.07 26.94
CA LEU A 193 -1.68 5.77 27.73
C LEU A 193 -1.54 6.70 28.95
N ALA A 194 -1.91 7.98 28.80
CA ALA A 194 -1.91 8.95 29.89
C ALA A 194 -2.92 8.61 30.99
N GLU A 195 -4.06 8.00 30.64
CA GLU A 195 -5.09 7.57 31.59
C GLU A 195 -4.76 6.23 32.25
N ALA A 196 -4.15 5.30 31.52
CA ALA A 196 -3.96 3.92 31.97
C ALA A 196 -2.71 3.69 32.83
N ARG A 197 -1.65 4.50 32.64
CA ARG A 197 -0.36 4.31 33.33
C ARG A 197 -0.24 5.16 34.58
N ARG A 198 0.65 4.76 35.50
CA ARG A 198 1.09 5.69 36.55
C ARG A 198 2.12 6.67 35.98
N PRO A 199 2.18 7.92 36.46
CA PRO A 199 3.12 8.92 35.96
C PRO A 199 4.59 8.45 35.96
N THR A 200 4.96 7.61 36.94
CA THR A 200 6.31 7.05 37.11
C THR A 200 6.59 5.81 36.27
N ASP A 201 5.59 5.20 35.64
CA ASP A 201 5.81 3.99 34.84
C ASP A 201 6.57 4.37 33.55
N PRO A 202 7.73 3.74 33.26
CA PRO A 202 8.47 4.00 32.03
C PRO A 202 7.69 3.56 30.79
N ILE A 203 7.87 4.31 29.71
CA ILE A 203 7.34 4.01 28.38
C ILE A 203 8.52 3.91 27.42
N ALA A 204 8.51 2.91 26.55
CA ALA A 204 9.38 2.82 25.39
C ALA A 204 8.57 2.71 24.10
N GLY A 205 9.17 3.17 22.99
CA GLY A 205 8.68 2.91 21.65
C GLY A 205 9.60 1.93 20.91
N THR A 206 9.08 1.14 19.98
CA THR A 206 9.94 0.45 18.99
C THR A 206 10.37 1.42 17.89
N GLU A 207 11.27 0.99 16.98
CA GLU A 207 11.79 1.80 15.87
C GLU A 207 10.72 2.64 15.15
N MET A 208 9.54 2.06 14.89
CA MET A 208 8.45 2.72 14.16
C MET A 208 7.74 3.82 14.96
N MET A 209 8.02 3.98 16.25
CA MET A 209 7.44 5.04 17.09
C MET A 209 8.27 6.32 17.11
N GLU A 210 9.52 6.29 16.63
CA GLU A 210 10.42 7.44 16.67
C GLU A 210 9.83 8.65 15.93
N LEU A 211 9.39 8.45 14.69
CA LEU A 211 8.77 9.51 13.90
C LEU A 211 7.42 9.97 14.47
N PRO A 212 6.41 9.10 14.65
CA PRO A 212 5.08 9.56 15.05
C PRO A 212 5.01 10.04 16.51
N MET A 213 5.69 9.38 17.45
CA MET A 213 5.59 9.73 18.86
C MET A 213 6.59 10.81 19.23
N ASN A 214 7.87 10.64 18.90
CA ASN A 214 8.89 11.58 19.36
C ASN A 214 8.99 12.81 18.47
N LEU A 215 9.19 12.62 17.16
CA LEU A 215 9.42 13.76 16.25
C LEU A 215 8.14 14.55 15.97
N TRP A 216 6.99 13.89 15.83
CA TRP A 216 5.73 14.56 15.49
C TRP A 216 4.92 14.98 16.72
N LEU A 217 4.74 14.08 17.70
CA LEU A 217 3.96 14.36 18.91
C LEU A 217 4.81 14.84 20.10
N GLY A 218 6.10 15.10 19.87
CA GLY A 218 7.00 15.72 20.85
C GLY A 218 7.29 14.86 22.08
N GLN A 219 7.03 13.54 22.00
CA GLN A 219 7.41 12.63 23.08
C GLN A 219 8.93 12.46 23.13
N GLN A 220 9.43 12.03 24.29
CA GLN A 220 10.86 11.77 24.49
C GLN A 220 11.07 10.34 24.97
N TRP A 221 10.33 9.41 24.38
CA TRP A 221 10.41 8.02 24.79
C TRP A 221 11.71 7.38 24.27
N PRO A 222 12.40 6.57 25.08
CA PRO A 222 13.47 5.73 24.58
C PRO A 222 12.94 4.83 23.46
N ILE A 223 13.69 4.77 22.35
CA ILE A 223 13.38 3.89 21.24
C ILE A 223 14.24 2.62 21.35
N ILE A 224 13.58 1.50 21.65
CA ILE A 224 14.23 0.20 21.84
C ILE A 224 14.36 -0.55 20.50
N ARG A 225 15.49 -1.23 20.34
CA ARG A 225 15.87 -2.08 19.20
C ARG A 225 16.31 -3.48 19.66
N THR A 226 16.74 -3.62 20.92
CA THR A 226 17.19 -4.89 21.48
C THR A 226 16.50 -5.24 22.80
N VAL A 227 16.57 -6.52 23.18
CA VAL A 227 16.08 -7.01 24.48
C VAL A 227 16.85 -6.35 25.64
N GLY A 228 18.16 -6.17 25.50
CA GLY A 228 19.00 -5.58 26.55
C GLY A 228 18.65 -4.13 26.89
N GLU A 229 18.31 -3.33 25.87
CA GLU A 229 17.82 -1.94 26.07
C GLU A 229 16.50 -1.93 26.83
N LEU A 230 15.56 -2.81 26.47
CA LEU A 230 14.29 -2.93 27.17
C LEU A 230 14.49 -3.41 28.63
N GLN A 231 15.31 -4.43 28.85
CA GLN A 231 15.60 -4.95 30.19
C GLN A 231 16.28 -3.90 31.08
N SER A 232 17.08 -3.02 30.50
CA SER A 232 17.70 -1.91 31.22
C SER A 232 16.65 -0.88 31.66
N LEU A 233 15.60 -0.66 30.88
CA LEU A 233 14.46 0.19 31.27
C LEU A 233 13.56 -0.47 32.34
N GLU A 234 13.45 -1.80 32.28
CA GLU A 234 12.72 -2.61 33.27
C GLU A 234 13.45 -2.68 34.62
N ALA A 235 14.76 -2.42 34.66
CA ALA A 235 15.54 -2.48 35.87
C ALA A 235 15.03 -1.45 36.90
N GLY A 236 14.51 -1.95 38.02
CA GLY A 236 13.99 -1.10 39.10
C GLY A 236 12.53 -0.67 38.95
N THR A 237 11.78 -1.18 37.95
CA THR A 237 10.36 -0.88 37.80
C THR A 237 9.50 -2.14 37.71
N ALA A 238 8.35 -2.13 38.39
CA ALA A 238 7.40 -3.25 38.37
C ALA A 238 6.47 -3.22 37.14
N ALA A 239 6.31 -2.05 36.51
CA ALA A 239 5.44 -1.84 35.36
C ALA A 239 6.18 -1.04 34.29
N THR A 240 6.30 -1.62 33.09
CA THR A 240 6.90 -0.99 31.92
C THR A 240 5.91 -1.11 30.76
N TRP A 241 5.80 -0.04 29.97
CA TRP A 241 4.91 0.03 28.82
C TRP A 241 5.72 0.11 27.53
N VAL A 242 5.29 -0.61 26.51
CA VAL A 242 5.92 -0.58 25.19
C VAL A 242 4.87 -0.27 24.14
N VAL A 243 5.11 0.75 23.32
CA VAL A 243 4.25 1.10 22.19
C VAL A 243 4.91 0.62 20.89
N THR A 244 4.14 -0.09 20.06
CA THR A 244 4.64 -0.64 18.80
C THR A 244 3.55 -0.65 17.72
N THR A 245 3.96 -0.87 16.47
CA THR A 245 3.09 -1.01 15.29
C THR A 245 3.80 -1.90 14.27
N PHE A 246 3.08 -2.45 13.28
CA PHE A 246 3.65 -3.30 12.23
C PHE A 246 4.48 -4.45 12.83
N PRO A 247 3.84 -5.40 13.56
CA PRO A 247 4.52 -6.50 14.22
C PRO A 247 5.44 -7.28 13.26
N ILE A 248 4.99 -7.48 12.02
CA ILE A 248 5.77 -8.10 10.95
C ILE A 248 7.12 -7.43 10.68
N ARG A 249 7.21 -6.09 10.83
CA ARG A 249 8.49 -5.37 10.70
C ARG A 249 9.37 -5.63 11.91
N LEU A 250 8.79 -5.57 13.11
CA LEU A 250 9.52 -5.83 14.36
C LEU A 250 10.08 -7.26 14.41
N GLU A 251 9.30 -8.25 13.98
CA GLU A 251 9.71 -9.66 13.87
C GLU A 251 10.88 -9.84 12.91
N SER A 252 10.95 -9.03 11.85
CA SER A 252 12.04 -9.10 10.88
C SER A 252 13.27 -8.30 11.25
N THR A 253 13.13 -7.14 11.88
CA THR A 253 14.28 -6.27 12.21
C THR A 253 14.86 -6.57 13.59
N ALA A 254 14.04 -7.07 14.53
CA ALA A 254 14.44 -7.40 15.89
C ALA A 254 13.68 -8.65 16.42
N PRO A 255 13.89 -9.84 15.83
CA PRO A 255 13.15 -11.07 16.16
C PRO A 255 13.25 -11.47 17.64
N ALA A 256 14.41 -11.24 18.27
CA ALA A 256 14.61 -11.49 19.68
C ALA A 256 13.75 -10.56 20.56
N LEU A 257 13.64 -9.28 20.19
CA LEU A 257 12.78 -8.32 20.89
C LEU A 257 11.30 -8.66 20.68
N ALA A 258 10.90 -9.03 19.47
CA ALA A 258 9.53 -9.48 19.19
C ALA A 258 9.15 -10.68 20.08
N SER A 259 9.96 -11.75 20.06
CA SER A 259 9.76 -12.94 20.89
C SER A 259 9.72 -12.62 22.39
N TYR A 260 10.57 -11.69 22.84
CA TYR A 260 10.58 -11.26 24.24
C TYR A 260 9.31 -10.51 24.61
N LEU A 261 8.85 -9.58 23.77
CA LEU A 261 7.59 -8.87 24.00
C LEU A 261 6.39 -9.82 24.03
N ASP A 262 6.32 -10.80 23.13
CA ASP A 262 5.23 -11.78 23.13
C ASP A 262 5.18 -12.62 24.43
N SER A 263 6.36 -13.02 24.93
CA SER A 263 6.51 -13.87 26.13
C SER A 263 6.48 -13.11 27.46
N ALA A 264 6.88 -11.83 27.50
CA ALA A 264 6.92 -11.02 28.72
C ALA A 264 5.84 -9.93 28.82
N TYR A 265 5.16 -9.57 27.73
CA TYR A 265 4.16 -8.50 27.70
C TYR A 265 2.78 -8.98 27.24
N THR A 266 1.75 -8.26 27.68
CA THR A 266 0.36 -8.42 27.21
C THR A 266 -0.09 -7.18 26.47
N ILE A 267 -0.93 -7.35 25.45
CA ILE A 267 -1.58 -6.23 24.78
C ILE A 267 -2.63 -5.66 25.73
N ALA A 268 -2.35 -4.47 26.27
CA ALA A 268 -3.26 -3.77 27.16
C ALA A 268 -4.31 -2.98 26.36
N HIS A 269 -3.92 -2.44 25.20
CA HIS A 269 -4.82 -1.76 24.27
C HIS A 269 -4.29 -1.79 22.84
N GLN A 270 -5.22 -1.64 21.88
CA GLN A 270 -4.90 -1.59 20.46
C GLN A 270 -5.74 -0.51 19.80
N VAL A 271 -5.07 0.52 19.27
CA VAL A 271 -5.75 1.58 18.52
C VAL A 271 -5.90 1.14 17.06
N PRO A 272 -7.14 1.12 16.51
CA PRO A 272 -7.38 0.68 15.15
C PRO A 272 -6.62 1.51 14.11
N ALA A 273 -6.30 0.88 12.98
CA ALA A 273 -5.69 1.51 11.82
C ALA A 273 -6.44 1.13 10.54
N SER A 274 -6.32 1.95 9.49
CA SER A 274 -6.87 1.66 8.16
C SER A 274 -5.88 0.96 7.22
N ILE A 275 -4.64 0.73 7.68
CA ILE A 275 -3.63 -0.09 7.00
C ILE A 275 -3.49 -1.40 7.76
N GLY A 276 -3.45 -2.52 7.03
CA GLY A 276 -3.28 -3.84 7.63
C GLY A 276 -1.98 -3.96 8.45
N GLY A 277 -2.10 -4.42 9.70
CA GLY A 277 -0.98 -4.53 10.64
C GLY A 277 -0.48 -3.18 11.18
N GLY A 278 -1.11 -2.07 10.82
CA GLY A 278 -0.77 -0.74 11.28
C GLY A 278 -1.39 -0.35 12.62
N GLU A 279 -2.04 -1.27 13.33
CA GLU A 279 -2.63 -0.93 14.61
C GLU A 279 -1.54 -0.54 15.62
N VAL A 280 -1.80 0.52 16.38
CA VAL A 280 -0.87 0.93 17.45
C VAL A 280 -1.15 0.06 18.66
N ARG A 281 -0.23 -0.85 18.95
CA ARG A 281 -0.33 -1.79 20.08
C ARG A 281 0.37 -1.19 21.28
N ILE A 282 -0.34 -1.15 22.39
CA ILE A 282 0.16 -0.70 23.68
C ILE A 282 0.30 -1.93 24.57
N LEU A 283 1.54 -2.28 24.86
CA LEU A 283 1.93 -3.46 25.59
C LEU A 283 2.25 -3.09 27.03
N LYS A 284 1.83 -3.95 27.97
CA LYS A 284 2.16 -3.85 29.39
C LYS A 284 2.90 -5.11 29.83
N ARG A 285 4.01 -4.92 30.55
CA ARG A 285 4.77 -6.04 31.13
C ARG A 285 3.87 -6.90 32.00
N ARG A 286 3.93 -8.22 31.82
CA ARG A 286 3.25 -9.17 32.69
C ARG A 286 3.83 -9.06 34.10
N PRO A 287 3.02 -9.25 35.15
CA PRO A 287 3.55 -9.46 36.49
C PRO A 287 4.51 -10.66 36.45
N ALA A 288 5.62 -10.61 37.17
CA ALA A 288 6.45 -11.79 37.36
C ALA A 288 5.58 -12.88 38.01
N THR A 289 5.39 -14.00 37.32
CA THR A 289 4.85 -15.22 37.95
C THR A 289 5.84 -15.63 39.04
N GLN A 290 5.40 -15.52 40.30
CA GLN A 290 6.10 -16.10 41.45
C GLN A 290 6.02 -17.63 41.39
#